data_AF-A0A8T5S4N0-F1
#
_entry.id   AF-A0A8T5S4N0-F1
#
_cell.length_a   1.000
_cell.length_b   1.000
_cell.length_c   1.000
_cell.angle_alpha   90.00
_cell.angle_beta   90.00
_cell.angle_gamma   90.00
#
_symmetry.space_group_name_H-M   'P 1'
#
loop_
_entity.id
_entity.type
_entity.pdbx_description
1 polymer ?
#
loop_
_entity_poly.entity_id
_entity_poly.type
_entity_poly.pdbx_seq_one_letter_code
_entity_poly.pdbx_strand_id
1 'polypeptide(L)' 'MEQTKTKKCGDCGQLIPFHIFLRDNPTISKSRAQELWNDPFIITYCPQCFLNRPEKPYRRRRRYYYNDRLKMRR' A
#
# COMPACT_ATOMS: atom_id res chain seq x y z
N MET A 1 9.43 -1.22 -27.23
CA MET A 1 8.72 -0.14 -26.54
C MET A 1 7.65 -0.77 -25.67
N GLU A 2 7.91 -0.95 -24.38
CA GLU A 2 6.90 -1.48 -23.45
C GLU A 2 5.81 -0.42 -23.27
N GLN A 3 4.62 -0.69 -23.80
CA GLN A 3 3.43 0.08 -23.49
C GLN A 3 3.15 -0.15 -22.00
N THR A 4 3.51 0.82 -21.15
CA THR A 4 3.17 0.78 -19.72
C THR A 4 1.65 0.80 -19.60
N LYS A 5 1.07 -0.39 -19.44
CA LYS A 5 -0.36 -0.60 -19.26
C LYS A 5 -0.83 0.18 -18.03
N THR A 6 -2.00 0.79 -18.15
CA THR A 6 -2.70 1.38 -17.00
C THR A 6 -2.99 0.29 -15.97
N LYS A 7 -2.82 0.60 -14.68
CA LYS A 7 -3.20 -0.29 -13.57
C LYS A 7 -4.48 0.19 -12.92
N LYS A 8 -5.32 -0.73 -12.44
CA LYS A 8 -6.52 -0.36 -11.67
C LYS A 8 -6.13 -0.06 -10.22
N CYS A 9 -6.74 0.97 -9.63
CA CYS A 9 -6.66 1.25 -8.21
C CYS A 9 -7.22 0.07 -7.41
N GLY A 10 -6.53 -0.32 -6.34
CA GLY A 10 -6.96 -1.42 -5.46
C GLY A 10 -8.30 -1.20 -4.73
N ASP A 11 -8.71 0.04 -4.51
CA ASP A 11 -9.96 0.38 -3.80
C ASP A 11 -11.08 0.80 -4.76
N CYS A 12 -10.89 1.87 -5.55
CA CYS A 12 -11.96 2.43 -6.40
C CYS A 12 -11.98 1.89 -7.84
N GLY A 13 -11.03 1.04 -8.23
CA GLY A 13 -10.95 0.47 -9.58
C GLY A 13 -10.58 1.45 -10.72
N GLN A 14 -10.37 2.74 -10.43
CA GLN A 14 -9.96 3.73 -11.43
C GLN A 14 -8.65 3.34 -12.11
N LEU A 15 -8.54 3.62 -13.41
CA LEU A 15 -7.32 3.37 -14.18
C LEU A 15 -6.28 4.45 -13.90
N ILE A 16 -5.12 4.03 -13.42
CA ILE A 16 -3.97 4.85 -13.10
C ILE A 16 -2.94 4.64 -14.22
N PRO A 17 -2.57 5.68 -14.97
CA PRO A 17 -1.47 5.60 -15.92
C PRO A 17 -0.13 5.78 -15.20
N PHE A 18 0.92 5.16 -15.74
CA PHE A 18 2.25 5.14 -15.12
C PHE A 18 2.85 6.54 -14.86
N HIS A 19 2.54 7.54 -15.71
CA HIS A 19 3.04 8.90 -15.50
C HIS A 19 2.45 9.56 -14.24
N ILE A 20 1.22 9.22 -13.83
CA ILE A 20 0.64 9.70 -12.56
C ILE A 20 1.37 9.06 -11.39
N PHE A 21 1.68 7.77 -11.47
CA PHE A 21 2.48 7.09 -10.47
C PHE A 21 3.87 7.71 -10.30
N LEU A 22 4.53 8.10 -11.39
CA LEU A 22 5.81 8.83 -11.33
C LEU A 22 5.66 10.22 -10.69
N ARG A 23 4.61 10.97 -11.06
CA ARG A 23 4.34 12.29 -10.49
C ARG A 23 4.12 12.23 -8.99
N ASP A 24 3.41 11.22 -8.52
CA ASP A 24 3.07 11.06 -7.10
C ASP A 24 4.25 10.48 -6.28
N ASN A 25 5.28 9.93 -6.93
CA ASN A 25 6.47 9.36 -6.30
C ASN A 25 7.77 9.99 -6.87
N PRO A 26 8.01 11.31 -6.68
CA PRO A 26 9.11 12.03 -7.34
C PRO A 26 10.51 11.60 -6.87
N THR A 27 10.62 10.95 -5.71
CA THR A 27 11.89 10.47 -5.16
C THR A 27 12.36 9.14 -5.75
N ILE A 28 11.52 8.47 -6.55
CA ILE A 28 11.83 7.16 -7.13
C ILE A 28 12.37 7.36 -8.55
N SER A 29 13.49 6.73 -8.88
CA SER A 29 14.01 6.73 -10.25
C SER A 29 13.05 6.04 -11.21
N LYS A 30 13.04 6.44 -12.48
CA LYS A 30 12.14 5.86 -13.49
C LYS A 30 12.28 4.34 -13.62
N SER A 31 13.51 3.82 -13.57
CA SER A 31 13.78 2.37 -13.63
C SER A 31 13.17 1.65 -12.44
N ARG A 32 13.39 2.15 -11.22
CA ARG A 32 12.83 1.57 -10.01
C ARG A 32 11.30 1.65 -9.99
N ALA A 33 10.74 2.76 -10.46
CA ALA A 33 9.30 2.91 -10.59
C ALA A 33 8.70 1.89 -11.56
N GLN A 34 9.39 1.57 -12.66
CA GLN A 34 8.94 0.58 -13.63
C GLN A 34 8.97 -0.85 -13.06
N GLU A 35 9.99 -1.19 -12.27
CA GLU A 35 10.03 -2.46 -11.51
C GLU A 35 8.83 -2.57 -10.57
N LEU A 36 8.58 -1.54 -9.76
CA LEU A 36 7.44 -1.52 -8.83
C LEU A 36 6.09 -1.55 -9.56
N TRP A 37 6.02 -0.89 -10.72
CA TRP A 37 4.83 -0.87 -11.55
C TRP A 37 4.55 -2.21 -12.19
N ASN A 38 5.56 -2.99 -12.54
CA ASN A 38 5.38 -4.29 -13.18
C ASN A 38 5.25 -5.44 -12.17
N ASP A 39 5.58 -5.21 -10.90
CA ASP A 39 5.42 -6.20 -9.83
C ASP A 39 3.92 -6.57 -9.63
N PRO A 40 3.56 -7.87 -9.73
CA PRO A 40 2.19 -8.34 -9.52
C PRO A 40 1.76 -8.34 -8.04
N PHE A 41 2.71 -8.32 -7.10
CA PHE A 41 2.42 -8.29 -5.66
C PHE A 41 2.17 -6.87 -5.14
N ILE A 42 2.48 -5.85 -5.94
CA ILE A 42 2.28 -4.44 -5.58
C ILE A 42 0.92 -3.96 -6.06
N ILE A 43 0.07 -3.62 -5.08
CA ILE A 43 -1.22 -2.98 -5.32
C ILE A 43 -1.02 -1.47 -5.42
N THR A 44 -1.43 -0.90 -6.55
CA THR A 44 -1.41 0.55 -6.79
C THR A 44 -2.71 1.18 -6.30
N TYR A 45 -2.62 2.34 -5.66
CA TYR A 45 -3.76 3.12 -5.21
C TYR A 45 -3.73 4.50 -5.86
N CYS A 46 -4.90 5.07 -6.15
CA CYS A 46 -4.98 6.47 -6.58
C CYS A 46 -4.75 7.38 -5.35
N PRO A 47 -4.31 8.64 -5.56
CA PRO A 47 -4.05 9.57 -4.47
C PRO A 47 -5.23 9.72 -3.51
N GLN A 48 -6.45 9.79 -4.06
CA GLN A 48 -7.65 9.95 -3.27
C GLN A 48 -7.90 8.76 -2.33
N CYS A 49 -7.77 7.53 -2.84
CA CYS A 49 -7.96 6.34 -2.00
C CYS A 49 -6.82 6.15 -0.99
N PHE A 50 -5.58 6.44 -1.39
CA PHE A 50 -4.43 6.31 -0.50
C PHE A 50 -4.53 7.27 0.69
N LEU A 51 -4.84 8.55 0.43
CA LEU A 51 -4.91 9.59 1.46
C LEU A 51 -6.13 9.49 2.37
N ASN A 52 -7.27 8.99 1.85
CA ASN A 52 -8.48 8.80 2.64
C ASN A 52 -8.58 7.40 3.27
N ARG A 53 -7.52 6.58 3.16
CA ARG A 53 -7.55 5.25 3.74
C ARG A 53 -7.60 5.39 5.26
N PRO A 54 -8.61 4.83 5.95
CA PRO A 54 -8.68 4.92 7.39
C PRO A 54 -7.39 4.32 7.96
N GLU A 55 -6.74 5.05 8.87
CA GLU A 55 -5.59 4.50 9.58
C GLU A 55 -5.99 3.15 10.16
N LYS A 56 -5.16 2.13 9.96
CA LYS A 56 -5.35 0.88 10.68
C LYS A 56 -5.44 1.26 12.16
N PRO A 57 -6.52 0.87 12.87
CA PRO A 57 -6.68 1.27 14.26
C PRO A 57 -5.39 0.91 14.99
N TYR A 58 -4.75 1.91 15.59
CA TYR A 58 -3.50 1.75 16.30
C TYR A 58 -3.68 0.59 17.29
N ARG A 59 -3.00 -0.53 17.04
CA ARG A 59 -3.12 -1.74 17.88
C ARG A 59 -2.45 -1.44 19.21
N ARG A 60 -3.20 -0.85 20.16
CA ARG A 60 -2.67 -0.38 21.44
C ARG A 60 -1.94 -1.45 22.26
N ARG A 61 -2.18 -2.76 22.06
CA ARG A 61 -1.65 -3.79 22.98
C ARG A 61 -1.40 -5.14 22.30
N ARG A 62 -0.18 -5.41 21.82
CA ARG A 62 0.28 -6.80 21.56
C ARG A 62 0.64 -7.56 22.84
N ARG A 63 0.92 -6.86 23.95
CA ARG A 63 1.56 -7.44 25.15
C ARG A 63 0.60 -7.94 26.26
N TYR A 64 -0.71 -7.67 26.18
CA TYR A 64 -1.61 -7.92 27.32
C TYR A 64 -2.09 -9.38 27.42
N TYR A 65 -2.27 -10.10 26.30
CA TYR A 65 -2.75 -11.49 26.33
C TYR A 65 -1.77 -12.52 26.90
N TYR A 66 -0.48 -12.16 27.05
CA TYR A 66 0.51 -13.05 27.66
C TYR A 66 0.45 -13.04 29.19
N ASN A 67 0.04 -11.91 29.79
CA ASN A 67 0.01 -11.75 31.25
C ASN A 67 -1.25 -12.35 31.89
N ASP A 68 -2.40 -12.35 31.20
CA ASP A 68 -3.63 -12.92 31.77
C ASP A 68 -3.59 -14.45 31.87
N ARG A 69 -2.98 -15.15 30.91
CA ARG A 69 -2.81 -16.62 31.00
C ARG A 69 -1.84 -17.06 32.09
N LEU A 70 -0.86 -16.22 32.44
CA LEU A 70 0.06 -16.47 33.55
C LEU A 70 -0.54 -16.14 34.91
N LYS A 71 -1.47 -15.18 34.98
CA LYS A 71 -2.24 -14.87 36.21
C LYS A 71 -3.28 -15.95 36.54
N MET A 72 -3.89 -16.59 35.56
CA MET A 72 -4.83 -17.72 35.81
C MET A 72 -4.14 -19.02 36.24
N ARG A 73 -2.79 -19.06 36.24
CA ARG A 73 -1.99 -20.23 36.63
C ARG A 73 -1.29 -20.09 37.99
N ARG A 74 -1.56 -19.00 38.73
CA ARG A 74 -1.05 -18.76 40.09
C ARG A 74 -2.17 -18.81 41.10
#